data_AF-A0A2S9F6R4-F1
#
_entry.id   AF-A0A2S9F6R4-F1
#
_cell.length_a   1.000
_cell.length_b   1.000
_cell.length_c   1.000
_cell.angle_alpha   90.00
_cell.angle_beta   90.00
_cell.angle_gamma   90.00
#
_symmetry.space_group_name_H-M   'P 1'
#
loop_
_entity.id
_entity.type
_entity.pdbx_description
1 polymer ?
#
loop_
_entity_poly.entity_id
_entity_poly.type
_entity_poly.pdbx_seq_one_letter_code
_entity_poly.pdbx_strand_id
1 'polypeptide(L)'
;MAFYDLDAVRDRMGSALFGMVAGPDGPANRARIHETPGPRWFGEERPIRRVHGDASMFVGGLRALLLQSLHPLAMAGVAEHSDFRNDPWGRLARTSTFLAVTTFGTADDAQR
;
A
#
# COMPACT_ATOMS: atom_id res chain seq x y z
N MET A 1 -12.20 29.13 -18.74
CA MET A 1 -11.59 29.60 -17.47
C MET A 1 -11.58 28.42 -16.49
N ALA A 2 -10.38 27.90 -16.19
CA ALA A 2 -10.01 27.12 -15.00
C ALA A 2 -10.58 25.70 -14.72
N PHE A 3 -10.60 24.77 -15.70
CA PHE A 3 -10.70 23.33 -15.40
C PHE A 3 -9.40 22.54 -15.62
N TYR A 4 -8.39 23.15 -16.27
CA TYR A 4 -7.12 22.50 -16.61
C TYR A 4 -6.09 22.39 -15.46
N ASP A 5 -6.35 23.02 -14.31
CA ASP A 5 -5.39 23.09 -13.20
C ASP A 5 -5.66 22.01 -12.13
N LEU A 6 -6.91 21.63 -11.92
CA LEU A 6 -7.27 20.66 -10.88
C LEU A 6 -6.81 19.24 -11.19
N ASP A 7 -6.89 18.80 -12.45
CA ASP A 7 -6.40 17.48 -12.87
C ASP A 7 -4.87 17.41 -12.77
N ALA A 8 -4.16 18.46 -13.17
CA ALA A 8 -2.71 18.54 -13.04
C ALA A 8 -2.25 18.54 -11.57
N VAL A 9 -2.96 19.27 -10.70
CA VAL A 9 -2.71 19.25 -9.25
C VAL A 9 -3.00 17.87 -8.66
N ARG A 10 -4.12 17.24 -9.05
CA ARG A 10 -4.48 15.89 -8.62
C ARG A 10 -3.44 14.86 -9.01
N ASP A 11 -2.98 14.88 -10.26
CA ASP A 11 -1.97 13.95 -10.77
C ASP A 11 -0.65 14.12 -10.03
N ARG A 12 -0.21 15.37 -9.84
CA ARG A 12 1.00 15.67 -9.09
C ARG A 12 0.91 15.20 -7.63
N MET A 13 -0.21 15.46 -6.97
CA MET A 13 -0.45 14.97 -5.61
C MET A 13 -0.52 13.45 -5.55
N GLY A 14 -1.18 12.81 -6.52
CA GLY A 14 -1.26 11.37 -6.64
C GLY A 14 0.11 10.72 -6.81
N SER A 15 0.95 11.26 -7.69
CA SER A 15 2.33 10.78 -7.87
C SER A 15 3.19 10.98 -6.62
N ALA A 16 3.06 12.11 -5.92
CA ALA A 16 3.80 12.37 -4.69
C ALA A 16 3.39 11.40 -3.57
N LEU A 17 2.07 11.20 -3.38
CA LEU A 17 1.53 10.23 -2.42
C LEU A 17 1.96 8.81 -2.76
N PHE A 18 1.86 8.42 -4.04
CA PHE A 18 2.31 7.12 -4.50
C PHE A 18 3.80 6.92 -4.24
N GLY A 19 4.65 7.92 -4.50
CA GLY A 19 6.08 7.83 -4.22
C GLY A 19 6.40 7.65 -2.73
N MET A 20 5.70 8.37 -1.84
CA MET A 20 5.89 8.22 -0.39
C MET A 20 5.43 6.85 0.12
N VAL A 21 4.32 6.32 -0.42
CA VAL A 21 3.72 5.08 0.06
C VAL A 21 4.37 3.85 -0.56
N ALA A 22 4.64 3.86 -1.86
CA ALA A 22 5.18 2.70 -2.58
C ALA A 22 6.72 2.65 -2.56
N GLY A 23 7.36 3.76 -2.20
CA GLY A 23 8.82 3.87 -2.18
C GLY A 23 9.45 3.91 -3.58
N PRO A 24 10.79 3.88 -3.67
CA PRO A 24 11.53 4.01 -4.93
C PRO A 24 11.23 2.87 -5.92
N ASP A 25 10.97 1.66 -5.40
CA ASP A 25 10.65 0.48 -6.23
C ASP A 25 9.16 0.39 -6.59
N GLY A 26 8.36 1.39 -6.21
CA GLY A 26 6.91 1.40 -6.41
C GLY A 26 6.45 1.09 -7.83
N PRO A 27 7.00 1.75 -8.89
CA PRO A 27 6.64 1.46 -10.27
C PRO A 27 6.94 0.01 -10.70
N ALA A 28 8.11 -0.52 -10.31
CA ALA A 28 8.49 -1.89 -10.63
C ALA A 28 7.60 -2.92 -9.90
N ASN A 29 7.32 -2.67 -8.62
CA ASN A 29 6.40 -3.48 -7.83
C ASN A 29 4.99 -3.46 -8.42
N ARG A 30 4.48 -2.29 -8.85
CA ARG A 30 3.17 -2.15 -9.50
C ARG A 30 3.10 -2.99 -10.78
N ALA A 31 4.10 -2.89 -11.65
CA ALA A 31 4.16 -3.70 -12.86
C ALA A 31 4.15 -5.20 -12.53
N ARG A 32 5.02 -5.64 -11.61
CA ARG A 32 5.05 -7.04 -11.16
C ARG A 32 3.70 -7.52 -10.62
N ILE A 33 3.02 -6.71 -9.81
CA ILE A 33 1.76 -7.09 -9.16
C ILE A 33 0.61 -7.18 -10.19
N HIS A 34 0.51 -6.24 -11.11
CA HIS A 34 -0.67 -6.13 -11.98
C HIS A 34 -0.50 -6.76 -13.37
N GLU A 35 0.73 -6.81 -13.88
CA GLU A 35 1.03 -7.19 -15.26
C GLU A 35 1.55 -8.63 -15.37
N THR A 36 2.04 -9.23 -14.28
CA THR A 36 2.46 -10.64 -14.29
C THR A 36 1.26 -11.55 -14.58
N PRO A 37 1.30 -12.37 -15.64
CA PRO A 37 0.25 -13.33 -15.93
C PRO A 37 0.17 -14.43 -14.87
N GLY A 38 -1.04 -14.87 -14.53
CA GLY A 38 -1.24 -15.99 -13.62
C GLY A 38 -2.52 -15.89 -12.79
N PRO A 39 -2.89 -16.97 -12.10
CA PRO A 39 -4.03 -16.98 -11.20
C PRO A 39 -3.80 -16.02 -10.02
N ARG A 40 -4.87 -15.41 -9.49
CA ARG A 40 -4.84 -14.56 -8.30
C ARG A 40 -5.74 -15.19 -7.22
N TRP A 41 -5.43 -14.99 -5.94
CA TRP A 41 -6.30 -15.46 -4.85
C TRP A 41 -7.70 -14.82 -4.88
N PHE A 42 -7.77 -13.56 -5.30
CA PHE A 42 -9.02 -12.81 -5.39
C PHE A 42 -9.29 -12.37 -6.83
N GLY A 43 -10.42 -12.81 -7.38
CA GLY A 43 -10.97 -12.32 -8.65
C GLY A 43 -11.41 -10.85 -8.56
N GLU A 44 -11.57 -10.19 -9.71
CA GLU A 44 -11.92 -8.76 -9.80
C GLU A 44 -13.24 -8.40 -9.12
N GLU A 45 -14.16 -9.35 -9.04
CA GLU A 45 -15.46 -9.22 -8.40
C GLU A 45 -15.39 -9.25 -6.86
N ARG A 46 -14.25 -9.61 -6.27
CA ARG A 46 -14.13 -9.78 -4.82
C ARG A 46 -14.12 -8.43 -4.09
N PRO A 47 -14.90 -8.27 -3.00
CA PRO A 47 -14.97 -7.01 -2.24
C PRO A 47 -13.62 -6.49 -1.76
N ILE A 48 -12.68 -7.38 -1.42
CA ILE A 48 -11.33 -6.99 -0.95
C ILE A 48 -10.58 -6.14 -1.99
N ARG A 49 -10.71 -6.45 -3.29
CA ARG A 49 -10.06 -5.68 -4.36
C ARG A 49 -10.68 -4.29 -4.50
N ARG A 50 -11.99 -4.18 -4.31
CA ARG A 50 -12.69 -2.88 -4.29
C ARG A 50 -12.23 -2.02 -3.13
N VAL A 51 -12.16 -2.59 -1.91
CA VAL A 51 -11.74 -1.85 -0.72
C VAL A 51 -10.27 -1.44 -0.80
N HIS A 52 -9.37 -2.35 -1.17
CA HIS A 52 -7.94 -2.05 -1.25
C HIS A 52 -7.55 -1.20 -2.46
N GLY A 53 -8.40 -1.11 -3.49
CA GLY A 53 -8.19 -0.24 -4.65
C GLY A 53 -8.73 1.18 -4.46
N ASP A 54 -9.47 1.43 -3.38
CA ASP A 54 -10.11 2.72 -3.11
C ASP A 54 -9.24 3.62 -2.21
N ALA A 55 -9.28 4.93 -2.42
CA ALA A 55 -8.52 5.89 -1.63
C ALA A 55 -8.89 5.89 -0.13
N SER A 56 -10.10 5.44 0.23
CA SER A 56 -10.52 5.24 1.63
C SER A 56 -9.64 4.25 2.40
N MET A 57 -8.92 3.37 1.71
CA MET A 57 -7.95 2.44 2.31
C MET A 57 -6.90 3.18 3.15
N PHE A 58 -6.47 4.38 2.73
CA PHE A 58 -5.53 5.20 3.51
C PHE A 58 -6.08 5.59 4.88
N VAL A 59 -7.37 5.95 4.94
CA VAL A 59 -8.04 6.29 6.21
C VAL A 59 -8.11 5.07 7.12
N GLY A 60 -8.44 3.91 6.55
CA GLY A 60 -8.44 2.62 7.26
C GLY A 60 -7.06 2.26 7.81
N GLY A 61 -6.01 2.39 6.99
CA GLY A 61 -4.63 2.13 7.38
C GLY A 61 -4.14 3.04 8.50
N LEU A 62 -4.36 4.36 8.39
CA LEU A 62 -4.01 5.32 9.43
C LEU A 62 -4.73 5.02 10.75
N ARG A 63 -6.03 4.73 10.69
CA ARG A 63 -6.80 4.32 11.88
C ARG A 63 -6.23 3.05 12.50
N ALA A 64 -5.88 2.05 11.69
CA ALA A 64 -5.30 0.81 12.17
C ALA A 64 -3.94 1.05 12.86
N LEU A 65 -3.08 1.90 12.30
CA LEU A 65 -1.80 2.26 12.90
C LEU A 65 -1.98 2.97 14.26
N LEU A 66 -2.91 3.91 14.33
CA LEU A 66 -3.23 4.60 15.60
C LEU A 66 -3.73 3.61 16.64
N LEU A 67 -4.68 2.73 16.29
CA LEU A 67 -5.18 1.69 17.19
C LEU A 67 -4.08 0.70 17.61
N GLN A 68 -3.23 0.27 16.67
CA GLN A 68 -2.10 -0.63 16.96
C GLN A 68 -1.09 0.02 17.90
N SER A 69 -0.84 1.32 17.76
CA SER A 69 0.11 2.05 18.61
C SER A 69 -0.31 2.10 20.09
N LEU A 70 -1.61 1.93 20.37
CA LEU A 70 -2.14 1.88 21.72
C LEU A 70 -1.97 0.49 22.37
N HIS A 71 -1.59 -0.55 21.61
CA HIS A 71 -1.47 -1.91 22.12
C HIS A 71 -0.02 -2.23 22.54
N PRO A 72 0.29 -2.39 23.85
CA PRO A 72 1.66 -2.51 24.33
C PRO A 72 2.43 -3.68 23.72
N LEU A 73 1.83 -4.86 23.64
CA LEU A 73 2.50 -6.05 23.09
C LEU A 73 2.76 -5.94 21.58
N ALA A 74 1.84 -5.31 20.82
CA ALA A 74 2.06 -5.08 19.40
C ALA A 74 3.23 -4.10 19.19
N MET A 75 3.29 -3.04 20.00
CA MET A 75 4.38 -2.08 19.96
C MET A 75 5.72 -2.61 20.47
N ALA A 76 5.71 -3.58 21.40
CA ALA A 76 6.92 -4.31 21.79
C ALA A 76 7.51 -5.07 20.59
N GLY A 77 6.68 -5.81 19.84
CA GLY A 77 7.12 -6.48 18.62
C GLY A 77 7.60 -5.51 17.53
N VAL A 78 6.95 -4.36 17.38
CA VAL A 78 7.42 -3.30 16.47
C VAL A 78 8.77 -2.74 16.92
N ALA A 79 8.97 -2.54 18.22
CA ALA A 79 10.23 -2.02 18.76
C ALA A 79 11.39 -3.01 18.59
N GLU A 80 11.12 -4.31 18.67
CA GLU A 80 12.12 -5.38 18.56
C GLU A 80 12.48 -5.72 17.10
N HIS A 81 11.51 -5.65 16.19
CA HIS A 81 11.68 -6.17 14.82
C HIS A 81 11.57 -5.14 13.70
N SER A 82 11.38 -3.85 14.01
CA SER A 82 11.20 -2.82 12.99
C SER A 82 12.14 -1.63 13.20
N ASP A 83 12.85 -1.25 12.14
CA ASP A 83 13.64 -0.01 12.10
C ASP A 83 12.77 1.24 11.80
N PHE A 84 11.55 1.29 12.31
CA PHE A 84 10.57 2.34 11.95
C PHE A 84 11.00 3.74 12.38
N ARG A 85 11.90 3.84 13.36
CA ARG A 85 12.39 5.12 13.90
C ARG A 85 13.38 5.79 12.95
N ASN A 86 14.22 5.01 12.27
CA ASN A 86 15.21 5.51 11.33
C ASN A 86 14.71 5.44 9.87
N ASP A 87 13.84 4.48 9.55
CA ASP A 87 13.24 4.28 8.23
C ASP A 87 11.69 4.09 8.29
N PRO A 88 10.92 5.14 8.62
CA PRO A 88 9.46 5.04 8.65
C PRO A 88 8.85 4.85 7.27
N TRP A 89 9.40 5.51 6.24
CA TRP A 89 8.88 5.47 4.88
C TRP A 89 9.17 4.14 4.19
N GLY A 90 10.38 3.60 4.32
CA GLY A 90 10.69 2.28 3.78
C GLY A 90 9.89 1.18 4.47
N ARG A 91 9.58 1.31 5.77
CA ARG A 91 8.63 0.41 6.44
C ARG A 91 7.23 0.49 5.82
N LEU A 92 6.71 1.70 5.61
CA LEU A 92 5.41 1.90 4.98
C LEU A 92 5.39 1.29 3.57
N ALA A 93 6.46 1.47 2.80
CA ALA A 93 6.62 0.87 1.47
C ALA A 93 6.55 -0.65 1.50
N ARG A 94 7.28 -1.31 2.42
CA ARG A 94 7.23 -2.77 2.59
C ARG A 94 5.82 -3.26 2.95
N THR A 95 5.13 -2.56 3.86
CA THR A 95 3.74 -2.91 4.22
C THR A 95 2.78 -2.70 3.04
N SER A 96 2.91 -1.60 2.30
CA SER A 96 2.05 -1.32 1.14
C SER A 96 2.24 -2.36 0.04
N THR A 97 3.49 -2.73 -0.28
CA THR A 97 3.81 -3.79 -1.23
C THR A 97 3.26 -5.13 -0.76
N PHE A 98 3.42 -5.49 0.52
CA PHE A 98 2.85 -6.73 1.06
C PHE A 98 1.32 -6.81 0.86
N LEU A 99 0.59 -5.75 1.23
CA LEU A 99 -0.86 -5.69 1.05
C LEU A 99 -1.28 -5.76 -0.43
N ALA A 100 -0.54 -5.06 -1.30
CA ALA A 100 -0.83 -5.06 -2.73
C ALA A 100 -0.54 -6.42 -3.37
N VAL A 101 0.59 -7.08 -3.04
CA VAL A 101 0.94 -8.41 -3.54
C VAL A 101 -0.09 -9.44 -3.11
N THR A 102 -0.43 -9.48 -1.82
CA THR A 102 -1.41 -10.45 -1.26
C THR A 102 -2.83 -10.25 -1.79
N THR A 103 -3.20 -9.04 -2.19
CA THR A 103 -4.54 -8.73 -2.73
C THR A 103 -4.63 -8.86 -4.24
N PHE A 104 -3.63 -8.34 -4.96
CA PHE A 104 -3.71 -8.13 -6.40
C PHE A 104 -2.74 -8.99 -7.21
N GLY A 105 -1.66 -9.46 -6.60
CA GLY A 105 -0.61 -10.26 -7.23
C GLY A 105 -1.07 -11.66 -7.62
N THR A 106 -0.17 -12.39 -8.27
CA THR A 106 -0.39 -13.80 -8.58
C THR A 106 -0.44 -14.63 -7.29
N ALA A 107 -1.12 -15.77 -7.32
CA ALA A 107 -1.22 -16.67 -6.18
C ALA A 107 0.16 -17.11 -5.67
N ASP A 108 1.11 -17.33 -6.59
CA ASP A 108 2.50 -17.70 -6.25
C ASP A 108 3.23 -16.54 -5.54
N ASP A 109 3.04 -15.31 -5.99
CA ASP A 109 3.64 -14.14 -5.35
C ASP A 109 3.01 -13.84 -3.99
N ALA A 110 1.71 -14.06 -3.86
CA ALA A 110 0.98 -13.85 -2.61
C ALA A 110 1.34 -14.88 -1.52
N GLN A 111 1.76 -16.09 -1.91
CA GLN A 111 2.08 -17.20 -1.00
C GLN A 111 3.48 -17.09 -0.35
N ARG A 112 4.38 -16.27 -0.89
CA ARG A 112 5.76 -16.12 -0.43
C ARG A 112 5.86 -15.24 0.82
#